data_AF-A0A1K2IJP7-F1
#
_entry.id   AF-A0A1K2IJP7-F1
#
_cell.length_a   1.000
_cell.length_b   1.000
_cell.length_c   1.000
_cell.angle_alpha   90.00
_cell.angle_beta   90.00
_cell.angle_gamma   90.00
#
_symmetry.space_group_name_H-M   'P 1'
#
loop_
_entity.id
_entity.type
_entity.pdbx_description
1 polymer ?
#
loop_
_entity_poly.entity_id
_entity_poly.type
_entity_poly.pdbx_seq_one_letter_code
_entity_poly.pdbx_strand_id
1 'polypeptide(L)'
;METNPIEKERYTRAAKRVKRIRGFYTHALVYIVINILIVTINIQNLAPNESYFQWHNFITLIGWGVGLLAHGLSVFAPNIILGKDWEERKIKELMNNDKKP
;
A
#
# COMPACT_ATOMS: atom_id res chain seq x y z
N MET A 1 -7.80 28.81 22.00
CA MET A 1 -8.76 28.06 21.15
C MET A 1 -8.75 26.63 21.64
N GLU A 2 -9.78 26.19 22.36
CA GLU A 2 -9.91 24.79 22.72
C GLU A 2 -10.17 23.99 21.43
N THR A 3 -9.20 23.17 21.02
CA THR A 3 -9.38 22.29 19.88
C THR A 3 -10.52 21.33 20.22
N ASN A 4 -11.64 21.44 19.51
CA ASN A 4 -12.77 20.54 19.66
C ASN A 4 -12.24 19.09 19.57
N PRO A 5 -12.51 18.22 20.57
CA PRO A 5 -12.02 16.83 20.57
C PRO A 5 -12.31 16.08 19.26
N ILE A 6 -13.44 16.41 18.62
CA ILE A 6 -13.86 15.84 17.34
C ILE A 6 -12.94 16.29 16.19
N GLU A 7 -12.50 17.56 16.17
CA GLU A 7 -11.58 18.06 15.15
C GLU A 7 -10.20 17.43 15.27
N LYS A 8 -9.70 17.29 16.50
CA LYS A 8 -8.41 16.62 16.77
C LYS A 8 -8.44 15.16 16.32
N GLU A 9 -9.54 14.45 16.55
CA GLU A 9 -9.72 13.07 16.13
C GLU A 9 -9.80 12.94 14.60
N ARG A 10 -10.57 13.79 13.92
CA ARG A 10 -10.65 13.85 12.46
C ARG A 10 -9.28 14.11 11.83
N TYR A 11 -8.53 15.09 12.36
CA TYR A 11 -7.18 15.39 11.90
C TYR A 11 -6.23 14.21 12.05
N THR A 12 -6.25 13.54 13.22
CA THR A 12 -5.38 12.39 13.49
C THR A 12 -5.66 11.23 12.54
N ARG A 13 -6.93 10.97 12.22
CA ARG A 13 -7.32 9.94 11.26
C ARG A 13 -6.88 10.28 9.84
N ALA A 14 -7.08 11.53 9.41
CA ALA A 14 -6.59 12.00 8.12
C ALA A 14 -5.06 11.87 8.01
N ALA A 15 -4.32 12.25 9.05
CA ALA A 15 -2.87 12.14 9.11
C ALA A 15 -2.39 10.67 9.05
N LYS A 16 -3.01 9.75 9.81
CA LYS A 16 -2.73 8.31 9.74
C LYS A 16 -2.96 7.76 8.32
N ARG A 17 -3.99 8.25 7.64
CA ARG A 17 -4.31 7.84 6.28
C ARG A 17 -3.27 8.32 5.28
N VAL A 18 -2.88 9.59 5.31
CA VAL A 18 -1.80 10.13 4.48
C VAL A 18 -0.50 9.36 4.71
N LYS A 19 -0.18 9.00 5.95
CA LYS A 19 1.00 8.19 6.28
C LYS A 19 0.96 6.81 5.61
N ARG A 20 -0.20 6.13 5.62
CA ARG A 20 -0.37 4.82 4.95
C ARG A 20 -0.21 4.92 3.44
N ILE A 21 -0.83 5.92 2.82
CA ILE A 21 -0.72 6.18 1.38
C ILE A 21 0.74 6.47 0.98
N ARG A 22 1.43 7.33 1.74
CA ARG A 22 2.84 7.61 1.52
C ARG A 22 3.69 6.34 1.65
N GLY A 23 3.43 5.51 2.66
CA GLY A 23 4.12 4.23 2.85
C GLY A 23 3.94 3.29 1.65
N PHE A 24 2.74 3.21 1.07
CA PHE A 24 2.51 2.46 -0.15
C PHE A 24 3.32 3.01 -1.32
N TYR A 25 3.30 4.33 -1.57
CA TYR A 25 4.07 4.93 -2.66
C TYR A 25 5.58 4.72 -2.50
N THR A 26 6.11 4.80 -1.28
CA THR A 26 7.51 4.47 -1.01
C THR A 26 7.82 3.02 -1.38
N HIS A 27 6.96 2.07 -0.96
CA HIS A 27 7.14 0.66 -1.30
C HIS A 27 7.05 0.43 -2.81
N ALA A 28 6.06 1.02 -3.48
CA ALA A 28 5.89 0.93 -4.93
C ALA A 28 7.10 1.49 -5.69
N LEU A 29 7.65 2.64 -5.26
CA LEU A 29 8.83 3.24 -5.86
C LEU A 29 10.05 2.32 -5.72
N VAL A 30 10.30 1.80 -4.51
CA VAL A 30 11.39 0.85 -4.26
C VAL A 30 11.22 -0.40 -5.12
N TYR A 31 10.01 -0.94 -5.21
CA TYR A 31 9.71 -2.08 -6.06
C TYR A 31 10.06 -1.81 -7.53
N ILE A 32 9.66 -0.67 -8.09
CA ILE A 32 9.96 -0.32 -9.48
C ILE A 32 11.47 -0.18 -9.69
N VAL A 33 12.15 0.60 -8.84
CA VAL A 33 13.59 0.87 -8.98
C VAL A 33 14.41 -0.42 -8.91
N ILE A 34 14.12 -1.28 -7.93
CA ILE A 34 14.85 -2.54 -7.75
C ILE A 34 14.56 -3.51 -8.90
N ASN A 35 13.32 -3.62 -9.37
CA ASN A 35 13.01 -4.50 -10.51
C ASN A 35 13.68 -4.02 -11.80
N ILE A 36 13.71 -2.71 -12.07
CA ILE A 36 14.44 -2.16 -13.23
C ILE A 36 15.94 -2.50 -13.14
N LEU A 37 16.54 -2.37 -11.95
CA LEU A 37 17.94 -2.72 -11.73
C LEU A 37 18.19 -4.21 -12.00
N ILE A 38 17.34 -5.10 -11.46
CA ILE A 38 17.45 -6.56 -11.68
C ILE A 38 17.32 -6.89 -13.17
N VAL A 39 16.30 -6.35 -13.86
CA VAL A 39 16.10 -6.55 -15.30
C VAL A 39 17.33 -6.10 -16.07
N THR A 40 17.88 -4.93 -15.76
CA THR A 40 19.06 -4.36 -16.43
C THR A 40 20.28 -5.26 -16.25
N ILE A 41 20.56 -5.66 -15.01
CA ILE A 41 21.69 -6.54 -14.68
C ILE A 41 21.53 -7.90 -15.38
N ASN A 42 20.34 -8.49 -15.33
CA ASN A 42 20.09 -9.77 -15.96
C ASN A 42 20.29 -9.68 -17.48
N ILE A 43 19.73 -8.65 -18.15
CA ILE A 43 19.92 -8.42 -19.60
C ILE A 43 21.41 -8.26 -19.95
N GLN A 44 22.17 -7.54 -19.14
CA GLN A 44 23.61 -7.32 -19.38
C GLN A 44 24.46 -8.60 -19.22
N ASN A 45 23.99 -9.57 -18.44
CA ASN A 45 24.70 -10.82 -18.16
C ASN A 45 24.21 -12.01 -19.02
N LEU A 46 23.37 -11.78 -20.03
CA LEU A 46 22.93 -12.85 -20.94
C LEU A 46 24.12 -13.44 -21.71
N ALA A 47 24.21 -14.76 -21.74
CA ALA A 47 25.11 -15.47 -22.63
C ALA A 47 24.68 -15.30 -24.11
N PRO A 48 25.60 -15.50 -25.08
CA PRO A 48 25.24 -15.52 -26.50
C PRO A 48 24.13 -16.56 -26.76
N ASN A 49 23.06 -16.13 -27.44
CA ASN A 49 21.84 -16.90 -27.71
C ASN A 49 20.97 -17.25 -26.49
N GLU A 50 21.25 -16.69 -25.31
CA GLU A 50 20.37 -16.82 -24.16
C GLU A 50 19.19 -15.84 -24.25
N SER A 51 18.01 -16.29 -23.82
CA SER A 51 16.82 -15.43 -23.73
C SER A 51 16.63 -14.93 -22.31
N TYR A 52 16.29 -13.65 -22.17
CA TYR A 52 15.91 -13.05 -20.90
C TYR A 52 14.58 -13.62 -20.36
N PHE A 53 13.70 -14.12 -21.24
CA PHE A 53 12.35 -14.55 -20.88
C PHE A 53 12.29 -15.94 -20.24
N GLN A 54 13.16 -16.18 -19.26
CA GLN A 54 13.16 -17.38 -18.43
C GLN A 54 12.30 -17.16 -17.19
N TRP A 55 11.59 -18.20 -16.76
CA TRP A 55 10.71 -18.15 -15.58
C TRP A 55 11.41 -17.57 -14.34
N HIS A 56 12.68 -17.93 -14.12
CA HIS A 56 13.45 -17.49 -12.95
C HIS A 56 13.60 -15.97 -12.86
N ASN A 57 13.68 -15.26 -13.99
CA ASN A 57 13.81 -13.81 -14.04
C ASN A 57 12.53 -13.08 -13.61
N PHE A 58 11.38 -13.75 -13.62
CA PHE A 58 10.09 -13.18 -13.20
C PHE A 58 9.70 -13.56 -11.77
N ILE A 59 10.35 -14.52 -11.12
CA ILE A 59 9.99 -14.98 -9.77
C ILE A 59 10.04 -13.82 -8.77
N THR A 60 11.12 -13.02 -8.80
CA THR A 60 11.27 -11.86 -7.91
C THR A 60 10.19 -10.82 -8.15
N LEU A 61 9.91 -10.51 -9.42
CA LEU A 61 8.90 -9.54 -9.83
C LEU A 61 7.51 -9.95 -9.38
N ILE A 62 7.13 -11.21 -9.62
CA ILE A 62 5.82 -11.76 -9.25
C ILE A 62 5.69 -11.86 -7.73
N GLY A 63 6.69 -12.42 -7.04
CA GLY A 63 6.67 -12.61 -5.59
C GLY A 63 6.50 -11.29 -4.83
N TRP A 64 7.33 -10.29 -5.16
CA TRP A 64 7.19 -8.96 -4.56
C TRP A 64 5.95 -8.22 -5.06
N GLY A 65 5.53 -8.48 -6.30
CA GLY A 65 4.33 -7.90 -6.89
C GLY A 65 3.07 -8.29 -6.12
N VAL A 66 2.95 -9.54 -5.69
CA VAL A 66 1.85 -10.00 -4.83
C VAL A 66 1.84 -9.26 -3.49
N GLY A 67 3.00 -9.07 -2.87
CA GLY A 67 3.14 -8.29 -1.63
C GLY A 67 2.75 -6.82 -1.81
N LEU A 68 3.16 -6.21 -2.92
CA LEU A 68 2.79 -4.84 -3.26
C LEU A 68 1.27 -4.70 -3.50
N LEU A 69 0.66 -5.65 -4.22
CA LEU A 69 -0.78 -5.70 -4.43
C LEU A 69 -1.54 -5.84 -3.11
N ALA A 70 -1.11 -6.75 -2.23
CA ALA A 70 -1.72 -6.91 -0.91
C ALA A 70 -1.63 -5.62 -0.06
N HIS A 71 -0.49 -4.94 -0.08
CA HIS A 71 -0.32 -3.65 0.59
C HIS A 71 -1.24 -2.57 -0.01
N GLY A 72 -1.31 -2.50 -1.34
CA GLY A 72 -2.21 -1.58 -2.05
C GLY A 72 -3.67 -1.82 -1.70
N LEU A 73 -4.12 -3.07 -1.69
CA LEU A 73 -5.46 -3.44 -1.25
C LEU A 73 -5.70 -3.01 0.20
N SER A 74 -4.78 -3.27 1.13
CA SER A 74 -4.92 -2.83 2.52
C SER A 74 -5.05 -1.30 2.68
N VAL A 75 -4.36 -0.54 1.82
CA VAL A 75 -4.37 0.94 1.87
C VAL A 75 -5.59 1.55 1.15
N PHE A 76 -6.02 0.98 0.03
CA PHE A 76 -7.04 1.58 -0.85
C PHE A 76 -8.39 0.85 -0.88
N ALA A 77 -8.45 -0.45 -0.58
CA ALA A 77 -9.69 -1.23 -0.62
C ALA A 77 -10.82 -0.66 0.27
N PRO A 78 -10.56 -0.15 1.50
CA PRO A 78 -11.62 0.47 2.29
C PRO A 78 -12.30 1.65 1.58
N ASN A 79 -11.56 2.35 0.72
CA ASN A 79 -12.10 3.50 0.00
C ASN A 79 -12.75 3.13 -1.33
N ILE A 80 -12.20 2.14 -2.03
CA ILE A 80 -12.66 1.72 -3.37
C ILE A 80 -13.87 0.78 -3.27
N ILE A 81 -13.87 -0.14 -2.29
CA ILE A 81 -14.86 -1.22 -2.20
C ILE A 81 -15.99 -0.86 -1.23
N LEU A 82 -15.66 -0.25 -0.08
CA LEU A 82 -16.61 -0.04 1.01
C LEU A 82 -17.21 1.38 1.04
N GLY A 83 -16.55 2.34 0.38
CA GLY A 83 -17.00 3.73 0.30
C GLY A 83 -16.87 4.53 1.60
N LYS A 84 -16.97 5.86 1.50
CA LYS A 84 -16.90 6.78 2.66
C LYS A 84 -17.95 6.47 3.73
N ASP A 85 -19.14 6.04 3.33
CA ASP A 85 -20.26 5.75 4.23
C ASP A 85 -20.00 4.53 5.13
N TRP A 86 -19.25 3.54 4.66
CA TRP A 86 -18.82 2.43 5.51
C TRP A 86 -17.78 2.88 6.52
N GLU A 87 -16.82 3.72 6.11
CA GLU A 87 -15.78 4.23 7.00
C GLU A 87 -16.37 5.07 8.13
N GLU A 88 -17.32 5.96 7.82
CA GLU A 88 -18.05 6.76 8.81
C GLU A 88 -18.91 5.89 9.74
N ARG A 89 -19.59 4.87 9.22
CA ARG A 89 -20.36 3.92 10.04
C ARG A 89 -19.47 3.15 11.00
N LYS A 90 -18.33 2.61 10.53
CA LYS A 90 -17.42 1.83 11.37
C LYS A 90 -16.77 2.68 12.45
N ILE A 91 -16.46 3.93 12.12
CA ILE A 91 -16.02 4.95 13.08
C ILE A 91 -17.06 5.15 14.18
N LYS A 92 -18.33 5.35 13.81
CA LYS A 92 -19.41 5.59 14.76
C LYS A 92 -19.66 4.37 15.65
N GLU A 93 -19.52 3.18 15.07
CA GLU A 93 -19.64 1.90 15.76
C GLU A 93 -18.51 1.70 16.79
N LEU A 94 -17.26 1.96 16.43
CA LEU A 94 -16.11 1.87 17.35
C LEU A 94 -16.23 2.89 18.49
N MET A 95 -16.59 4.14 18.20
CA MET A 95 -16.80 5.18 19.22
C MET A 95 -17.94 4.86 20.18
N ASN A 96 -18.99 4.17 19.72
CA ASN A 96 -20.10 3.74 20.57
C ASN A 96 -19.75 2.49 21.39
N ASN A 97 -18.91 1.60 20.87
CA ASN A 97 -18.44 0.42 21.59
C ASN A 97 -17.44 0.80 22.70
N ASP A 98 -16.58 1.79 22.49
CA ASP A 98 -15.68 2.33 23.53
C ASP A 98 -16.44 3.11 24.64
N LYS A 99 -17.72 3.42 24.43
CA LYS A 99 -18.60 4.09 25.41
C LYS A 99 -19.49 3.13 26.20
N LYS A 100 -19.45 1.82 25.94
CA LYS A 100 -20.11 0.85 26.80
C LYS A 100 -19.22 0.59 28.03
N PRO A 101 -19.78 0.69 29.26
CA PRO A 101 -19.02 0.50 30.49
C PRO A 101 -18.44 -0.92 30.62
#